data_AF-D9N543-F1
#
_entry.id   AF-D9N543-F1
#
_cell.length_a   1.000
_cell.length_b   1.000
_cell.length_c   1.000
_cell.angle_alpha   90.00
_cell.angle_beta   90.00
_cell.angle_gamma   90.00
#
_symmetry.space_group_name_H-M   'P 1'
#
loop_
_entity.id
_entity.type
_entity.pdbx_description
1 polymer ?
#
loop_
_entity_poly.entity_id
_entity_poly.type
_entity_poly.pdbx_seq_one_letter_code
_entity_poly.pdbx_strand_id
1 'polypeptide(L)'
;NGNDKNSPSTTVTTVLVPDNYDKDKLVVAGVYEDSYSSECAPSQTIQWNGRVFKNLPISYQTLFFTTLLHEGWVVTVPDHEGPQKAFTSGYVEGHAILDAIRATLSFDQIGMQKHAKVVGY
;
A
#
# COMPACT_ATOMS: atom_id res chain seq x y z
N ASN A 1 17.25 10.09 10.46
CA ASN A 1 15.84 10.04 10.92
C ASN A 1 14.97 10.04 9.69
N GLY A 2 14.20 8.96 9.43
CA GLY A 2 13.49 8.70 8.16
C GLY A 2 12.41 9.71 7.72
N ASN A 3 12.42 10.92 8.29
CA ASN A 3 11.56 12.06 7.93
C ASN A 3 12.36 13.21 7.29
N ASP A 4 13.69 13.09 7.20
CA ASP A 4 14.53 14.07 6.51
C ASP A 4 14.44 13.86 5.00
N LYS A 5 14.12 14.96 4.29
CA LYS A 5 13.88 15.01 2.85
C LYS A 5 15.00 14.36 2.06
N ASN A 6 16.26 14.60 2.45
CA ASN A 6 17.40 14.18 1.64
C ASN A 6 18.09 12.91 2.17
N SER A 7 17.49 12.24 3.16
CA SER A 7 18.03 11.02 3.72
C SER A 7 17.31 9.79 3.13
N PRO A 8 18.05 8.76 2.69
CA PRO A 8 17.41 7.51 2.30
C PRO A 8 16.70 6.88 3.50
N SER A 9 15.53 6.30 3.24
CA SER A 9 14.75 5.55 4.21
C SER A 9 14.16 4.29 3.56
N THR A 10 13.55 3.45 4.38
CA THR A 10 12.93 2.19 3.96
C THR A 10 11.50 2.13 4.47
N THR A 11 10.59 1.62 3.65
CA THR A 11 9.21 1.34 4.04
C THR A 11 8.75 -0.01 3.49
N VAL A 12 7.53 -0.41 3.82
CA VAL A 12 6.91 -1.68 3.42
C VAL A 12 5.70 -1.38 2.54
N THR A 13 5.47 -2.21 1.53
CA THR A 13 4.18 -2.29 0.84
C THR A 13 3.67 -3.72 0.83
N THR A 14 2.36 -3.88 1.00
CA THR A 14 1.70 -5.18 0.88
C THR A 14 1.06 -5.28 -0.49
N VAL A 15 1.39 -6.31 -1.26
CA VAL A 15 0.84 -6.52 -2.61
C VAL A 15 -0.20 -7.64 -2.57
N LEU A 16 -1.43 -7.33 -2.97
CA LEU A 16 -2.54 -8.26 -3.08
C LEU A 16 -2.74 -8.62 -4.57
N VAL A 17 -2.63 -9.90 -4.88
CA VAL A 17 -2.67 -10.43 -6.25
C VAL A 17 -3.78 -11.47 -6.35
N PRO A 18 -4.84 -11.25 -7.15
CA PRO A 18 -5.87 -12.25 -7.39
C PRO A 18 -5.38 -13.29 -8.42
N ASP A 19 -5.98 -14.48 -8.45
CA ASP A 19 -5.55 -15.56 -9.37
C ASP A 19 -5.73 -15.18 -10.86
N ASN A 20 -6.70 -14.34 -11.17
CA ASN A 20 -7.06 -13.87 -12.52
C ASN A 20 -6.46 -12.49 -12.86
N TYR A 21 -5.34 -12.12 -12.25
CA TYR A 21 -4.82 -10.74 -12.32
C TYR A 21 -4.41 -10.28 -13.73
N ASP A 22 -4.77 -9.03 -14.04
CA ASP A 22 -4.36 -8.29 -15.23
C ASP A 22 -3.03 -7.56 -14.98
N LYS A 23 -2.00 -7.96 -15.72
CA LYS A 23 -0.64 -7.43 -15.59
C LYS A 23 -0.49 -5.96 -16.02
N ASP A 24 -1.49 -5.38 -16.68
CA ASP A 24 -1.51 -3.97 -17.11
C ASP A 24 -2.29 -3.06 -16.14
N LYS A 25 -2.84 -3.59 -15.04
CA LYS A 25 -3.65 -2.81 -14.10
C LYS A 25 -3.13 -2.89 -12.67
N LEU A 26 -2.75 -1.74 -12.12
CA LEU A 26 -2.31 -1.59 -10.75
C LEU A 26 -3.13 -0.51 -10.04
N VAL A 27 -3.59 -0.82 -8.84
CA VAL A 27 -4.16 0.15 -7.91
C VAL A 27 -3.16 0.37 -6.78
N VAL A 28 -2.84 1.62 -6.47
CA VAL A 28 -2.19 1.98 -5.21
C VAL A 28 -3.25 2.47 -4.24
N ALA A 29 -3.32 1.84 -3.06
CA ALA A 29 -4.29 2.18 -2.04
C ALA A 29 -3.62 2.95 -0.90
N GLY A 30 -3.74 4.28 -0.92
CA GLY A 30 -3.28 5.17 0.15
C GLY A 30 -4.28 5.19 1.29
N VAL A 31 -4.35 4.08 2.05
CA VAL A 31 -5.37 3.95 3.10
C VAL A 31 -5.24 5.01 4.17
N TYR A 32 -6.35 5.46 4.73
CA TYR A 32 -6.32 6.33 5.91
C TYR A 32 -5.84 5.56 7.15
N GLU A 33 -4.54 5.68 7.47
CA GLU A 33 -3.91 5.15 8.70
C GLU A 33 -4.27 6.02 9.92
N ASP A 34 -4.27 7.35 9.75
CA ASP A 34 -4.70 8.36 10.73
C ASP A 34 -4.13 8.16 12.15
N SER A 35 -2.90 7.63 12.25
CA SER A 35 -2.34 7.17 13.52
C SER A 35 -0.82 7.11 13.51
N TYR A 36 -0.21 7.57 14.60
CA TYR A 36 1.25 7.48 14.81
C TYR A 36 1.71 6.10 15.32
N SER A 37 0.81 5.11 15.46
CA SER A 37 1.14 3.82 16.07
C SER A 37 1.62 2.80 15.05
N SER A 38 2.70 2.06 15.37
CA SER A 38 3.18 0.96 14.53
C SER A 38 2.14 -0.15 14.32
N GLU A 39 1.19 -0.32 15.24
CA GLU A 39 0.10 -1.31 15.10
C GLU A 39 -0.97 -0.90 14.10
N CYS A 40 -0.99 0.37 13.69
CA CYS A 40 -1.92 0.91 12.71
C CYS A 40 -1.39 0.82 11.27
N ALA A 41 -0.12 0.41 11.11
CA ALA A 41 0.47 0.22 9.79
C ALA A 41 -0.43 -0.69 8.93
N PRO A 42 -0.72 -0.32 7.67
CA PRO A 42 -1.53 -1.13 6.76
C PRO A 42 -1.04 -2.58 6.66
N SER A 43 0.27 -2.77 6.57
CA SER A 43 0.91 -4.10 6.52
C SER A 43 0.62 -4.96 7.75
N GLN A 44 0.58 -4.37 8.95
CA GLN A 44 0.27 -5.09 10.20
C GLN A 44 -1.21 -5.46 10.27
N THR A 45 -2.10 -4.55 9.88
CA THR A 45 -3.55 -4.79 9.89
C THR A 45 -3.93 -5.91 8.91
N ILE A 46 -3.32 -5.94 7.72
CA ILE A 46 -3.55 -7.01 6.73
C ILE A 46 -3.00 -8.35 7.23
N GLN A 47 -1.77 -8.38 7.79
CA GLN A 47 -1.16 -9.60 8.32
C GLN A 47 -1.97 -10.25 9.45
N TRP A 48 -2.64 -9.47 10.29
CA TRP A 48 -3.52 -9.99 11.35
C TRP A 48 -4.89 -10.45 10.83
N ASN A 49 -4.94 -10.93 9.60
CA ASN A 49 -6.12 -11.46 8.93
C ASN A 49 -7.26 -10.43 8.83
N GLY A 50 -6.91 -9.15 8.69
CA GLY A 50 -7.87 -8.06 8.58
C GLY A 50 -8.91 -8.07 9.69
N ARG A 51 -8.55 -8.42 10.93
CA ARG A 51 -9.47 -8.47 12.08
C ARG A 51 -10.24 -7.15 12.17
N VAL A 52 -11.44 -7.17 11.60
CA VAL A 52 -12.26 -6.01 11.19
C VAL A 52 -12.53 -5.04 12.35
N PHE A 53 -12.35 -5.51 13.57
CA PHE A 53 -12.71 -4.83 14.81
C PHE A 53 -11.54 -4.23 15.60
N LYS A 54 -10.27 -4.40 15.16
CA LYS A 54 -9.14 -3.71 15.82
C LYS A 54 -8.87 -2.32 15.24
N ASN A 55 -8.94 -2.20 13.91
CA ASN A 55 -8.79 -0.93 13.17
C ASN A 55 -9.97 -0.81 12.19
N LEU A 56 -11.13 -0.36 12.67
CA LEU A 56 -12.34 -0.11 11.86
C LEU A 56 -12.03 0.69 10.58
N PRO A 57 -11.21 1.76 10.65
CA PRO A 57 -10.87 2.58 9.49
C PRO A 57 -10.31 1.78 8.30
N ILE A 58 -9.25 1.01 8.54
CA ILE A 58 -8.60 0.19 7.51
C ILE A 58 -9.49 -0.98 7.09
N SER A 59 -10.24 -1.56 8.02
CA SER A 59 -11.08 -2.73 7.77
C SER A 59 -12.23 -2.45 6.81
N TYR A 60 -12.81 -1.25 6.85
CA TYR A 60 -13.81 -0.81 5.88
C TYR A 60 -13.22 -0.68 4.47
N GLN A 61 -11.97 -0.21 4.36
CA GLN A 61 -11.27 -0.07 3.08
C GLN A 61 -10.89 -1.42 2.48
N THR A 62 -10.66 -2.44 3.30
CA THR A 62 -10.43 -3.81 2.80
C THR A 62 -11.59 -4.33 1.97
N LEU A 63 -12.84 -3.92 2.26
CA LEU A 63 -13.99 -4.27 1.42
C LEU A 63 -13.84 -3.71 0.00
N PHE A 64 -13.36 -2.48 -0.15
CA PHE A 64 -13.08 -1.90 -1.46
C PHE A 64 -12.02 -2.72 -2.21
N PHE A 65 -10.98 -3.21 -1.52
CA PHE A 65 -9.97 -4.07 -2.14
C PHE A 65 -10.56 -5.37 -2.66
N THR A 66 -11.51 -5.98 -1.95
CA THR A 66 -12.15 -7.22 -2.43
C THR A 66 -12.83 -7.03 -3.78
N THR A 67 -13.44 -5.86 -4.03
CA THR A 67 -14.05 -5.53 -5.33
C THR A 67 -12.99 -5.39 -6.43
N LEU A 68 -11.88 -4.69 -6.15
CA LEU A 68 -10.79 -4.53 -7.12
C LEU A 68 -10.13 -5.87 -7.48
N LEU A 69 -9.90 -6.71 -6.46
CA LEU A 69 -9.34 -8.05 -6.64
C LEU A 69 -10.29 -8.96 -7.44
N HIS A 70 -11.60 -8.84 -7.22
CA HIS A 70 -12.61 -9.55 -8.01
C HIS A 70 -12.56 -9.17 -9.50
N GLU A 71 -12.31 -7.90 -9.82
CA GLU A 71 -12.09 -7.41 -11.19
C GLU A 71 -10.72 -7.81 -11.78
N GLY A 72 -9.90 -8.54 -11.03
CA GLY A 72 -8.57 -8.99 -11.46
C GLY A 72 -7.51 -7.90 -11.38
N TRP A 73 -7.71 -6.85 -10.57
CA TRP A 73 -6.73 -5.76 -10.47
C TRP A 73 -5.76 -6.03 -9.32
N VAL A 74 -4.46 -5.83 -9.55
CA VAL A 74 -3.46 -5.92 -8.49
C VAL A 74 -3.56 -4.68 -7.61
N VAL A 75 -3.52 -4.86 -6.29
CA VAL A 75 -3.58 -3.76 -5.31
C VAL A 75 -2.28 -3.73 -4.50
N THR A 76 -1.61 -2.59 -4.48
CA THR A 76 -0.44 -2.33 -3.62
C THR A 76 -0.83 -1.37 -2.50
N VAL A 77 -0.57 -1.77 -1.25
CA VAL A 77 -0.98 -1.07 -0.04
C VAL A 77 0.28 -0.66 0.75
N PRO A 78 0.78 0.58 0.55
CA PRO A 78 1.97 1.07 1.22
C PRO A 78 1.72 1.47 2.68
N ASP A 79 2.71 1.21 3.53
CA ASP A 79 2.88 1.88 4.83
C ASP A 79 3.42 3.30 4.56
N HIS A 80 2.55 4.16 4.02
CA HIS A 80 2.93 5.44 3.43
C HIS A 80 3.48 6.45 4.46
N GLU A 81 3.10 6.36 5.73
CA GLU A 81 3.68 7.17 6.79
C GLU A 81 5.14 6.80 7.14
N GLY A 82 5.66 5.72 6.55
CA GLY A 82 7.05 5.30 6.69
C GLY A 82 7.41 4.75 8.08
N PRO A 83 8.70 4.49 8.33
CA PRO A 83 9.18 3.83 9.54
C PRO A 83 9.09 4.72 10.80
N GLN A 84 8.77 6.01 10.63
CA GLN A 84 8.60 6.96 11.71
C GLN A 84 7.15 7.38 11.90
N LYS A 85 6.19 6.74 11.20
CA LYS A 85 4.76 7.00 11.37
C LYS A 85 4.42 8.49 11.19
N ALA A 86 5.02 9.09 10.18
CA ALA A 86 4.98 10.53 9.96
C ALA A 86 3.64 10.98 9.35
N PHE A 87 2.52 10.70 10.03
CA PHE A 87 1.19 11.15 9.67
C PHE A 87 1.18 12.65 9.33
N THR A 88 0.54 13.01 8.22
CA THR A 88 0.45 14.36 7.62
C THR A 88 1.73 14.86 6.94
N SER A 89 2.77 14.03 6.85
CA SER A 89 3.99 14.35 6.10
C SER A 89 3.84 13.98 4.63
N GLY A 90 3.19 14.85 3.85
CA GLY A 90 2.94 14.59 2.42
C GLY A 90 4.22 14.31 1.59
N TYR A 91 5.39 14.76 2.04
CA TYR A 91 6.66 14.36 1.43
C TYR A 91 6.98 12.88 1.64
N VAL A 92 6.91 12.41 2.90
CA VAL A 92 7.19 11.01 3.24
C VAL A 92 6.16 10.10 2.57
N GLU A 93 4.88 10.46 2.68
CA GLU A 93 3.76 9.72 2.13
C GLU A 93 3.83 9.64 0.60
N GLY A 94 4.09 10.75 -0.08
CA GLY A 94 4.21 10.79 -1.54
C GLY A 94 5.37 9.94 -2.05
N HIS A 95 6.54 9.99 -1.39
CA HIS A 95 7.67 9.14 -1.75
C HIS A 95 7.36 7.66 -1.52
N ALA A 96 6.78 7.31 -0.37
CA ALA A 96 6.42 5.94 -0.06
C ALA A 96 5.40 5.34 -1.05
N ILE A 97 4.39 6.12 -1.46
CA ILE A 97 3.39 5.71 -2.46
C ILE A 97 4.04 5.47 -3.83
N LEU A 98 4.85 6.42 -4.30
CA LEU A 98 5.52 6.30 -5.60
C LEU A 98 6.54 5.16 -5.63
N ASP A 99 7.28 4.97 -4.54
CA ASP A 99 8.24 3.87 -4.42
C ASP A 99 7.54 2.52 -4.28
N ALA A 100 6.37 2.46 -3.64
CA ALA A 100 5.56 1.23 -3.62
C ALA A 100 5.06 0.83 -5.00
N ILE A 101 4.65 1.80 -5.83
CA ILE A 101 4.32 1.56 -7.25
C ILE A 101 5.54 0.99 -7.97
N ARG A 102 6.70 1.65 -7.86
CA ARG A 102 7.95 1.20 -8.51
C ARG A 102 8.35 -0.20 -8.07
N ALA A 103 8.33 -0.46 -6.75
CA ALA A 103 8.65 -1.74 -6.15
C ALA A 103 7.73 -2.84 -6.70
N THR A 104 6.42 -2.59 -6.74
CA THR A 104 5.42 -3.54 -7.24
C THR A 104 5.63 -3.85 -8.72
N LEU A 105 5.86 -2.83 -9.56
CA LEU A 105 6.12 -3.02 -10.99
C LEU A 105 7.45 -3.71 -11.28
N SER A 106 8.44 -3.58 -10.38
CA SER A 106 9.74 -4.25 -10.48
C SER A 106 9.78 -5.64 -9.83
N PHE A 107 8.69 -6.08 -9.20
CA PHE A 107 8.66 -7.34 -8.47
C PHE A 107 8.43 -8.52 -9.42
N ASP A 108 9.53 -9.17 -9.83
CA ASP A 108 9.53 -10.20 -10.86
C ASP A 108 8.61 -11.40 -10.58
N GLN A 109 8.29 -11.67 -9.30
CA GLN A 109 7.42 -12.78 -8.91
C GLN A 109 5.99 -12.64 -9.44
N ILE A 110 5.50 -11.41 -9.63
CA ILE A 110 4.15 -11.15 -10.15
C ILE A 110 4.17 -10.74 -11.63
N GLY A 111 5.34 -10.37 -12.17
CA GLY A 111 5.54 -10.13 -13.60
C GLY A 111 4.61 -9.07 -14.20
N MET A 112 4.39 -7.96 -13.48
CA MET A 112 3.62 -6.80 -13.96
C MET A 112 4.26 -6.17 -15.21
N GLN A 113 3.46 -5.51 -16.04
CA GLN A 113 3.99 -4.72 -17.13
C GLN A 113 4.67 -3.46 -16.60
N LYS A 114 5.85 -3.13 -17.12
CA LYS A 114 6.62 -1.95 -16.71
C LYS A 114 5.86 -0.62 -16.83
N HIS A 115 4.90 -0.56 -17.75
CA HIS A 115 4.05 0.60 -18.03
C HIS A 115 2.58 0.36 -17.73
N ALA A 116 2.29 -0.56 -16.79
CA ALA A 116 0.93 -0.81 -16.33
C ALA A 116 0.23 0.50 -15.96
N LYS A 117 -1.07 0.56 -16.24
CA LYS A 117 -1.92 1.70 -15.85
C LYS A 117 -2.07 1.69 -14.34
N VAL A 118 -1.75 2.83 -13.72
CA VAL A 118 -1.81 3.01 -12.27
C VAL A 118 -2.94 3.97 -11.91
N VAL A 119 -3.79 3.58 -10.97
CA VAL A 119 -4.79 4.46 -10.35
C VAL A 119 -4.57 4.51 -8.84
N GLY A 120 -4.75 5.70 -8.25
CA GLY A 120 -4.72 5.90 -6.81
C GLY A 120 -6.12 5.87 -6.22
N TYR A 121 -6.24 5.20 -5.08
CA TYR A 121 -7.35 5.31 -4.13
C TYR A 121 -6.86 6.02 -2.88
#